data_AF-A0A0G1FA66-F1
#
_entry.id   AF-A0A0G1FA66-F1
#
_cell.length_a   1.000
_cell.length_b   1.000
_cell.length_c   1.000
_cell.angle_alpha   90.00
_cell.angle_beta   90.00
_cell.angle_gamma   90.00
#
_symmetry.space_group_name_H-M   'P 1'
#
loop_
_entity.id
_entity.type
_entity.pdbx_description
1 polymer ?
#
loop_
_entity_poly.entity_id
_entity_poly.type
_entity_poly.pdbx_seq_one_letter_code
_entity_poly.pdbx_strand_id
1 'polypeptide(L)'
;MSRKTTFSLGENYHIYNRGNDKRVTFQNKTDYDRFIALLYLCNSVKNIRLSDYPKVKLEKLLDIKRGETIVDIGAYCLMPNHFHLLIHEK
;
A
#
# COMPACT_ATOMS: atom_id res chain seq x y z
N MET A 1 20.11 16.13 -1.26
CA MET A 1 18.93 16.99 -1.45
C MET A 1 17.93 16.70 -0.35
N SER A 2 17.62 17.67 0.51
CA SER A 2 16.51 17.56 1.45
C SER A 2 15.18 17.66 0.69
N ARG A 3 14.18 16.90 1.14
CA ARG A 3 12.82 16.96 0.59
C ARG A 3 12.22 18.34 0.89
N LYS A 4 11.65 19.00 -0.12
CA LYS A 4 11.08 20.36 0.03
C LYS A 4 9.74 20.40 0.77
N THR A 5 8.98 19.32 0.69
CA THR A 5 7.66 19.22 1.32
C THR A 5 7.82 18.84 2.80
N THR A 6 7.10 19.51 3.69
CA THR A 6 6.94 19.12 5.10
C THR A 6 5.66 18.30 5.23
N PHE A 7 5.67 17.23 6.04
CA PHE A 7 4.45 16.52 6.37
C PHE A 7 3.76 17.20 7.56
N SER A 8 2.44 17.27 7.53
CA SER A 8 1.59 17.91 8.53
C SER A 8 0.34 17.07 8.75
N LEU A 9 -0.16 17.09 9.99
CA LEU A 9 -1.41 16.42 10.37
C LEU A 9 -2.59 16.99 9.59
N GLY A 10 -3.55 16.14 9.21
CA GLY A 10 -4.77 16.52 8.49
C GLY A 10 -4.60 16.80 6.99
N GLU A 11 -3.39 16.66 6.46
CA GLU A 11 -3.11 16.92 5.04
C GLU A 11 -3.28 15.67 4.18
N ASN A 12 -3.54 15.91 2.88
CA ASN A 12 -3.64 14.85 1.89
C ASN A 12 -2.39 14.81 1.02
N TYR A 13 -1.88 13.60 0.80
CA TYR A 13 -0.66 13.37 0.02
C TYR A 13 -0.90 12.39 -1.11
N HIS A 14 -0.48 12.81 -2.31
CA HIS A 14 -0.37 11.93 -3.45
C HIS A 14 1.02 11.28 -3.45
N ILE A 15 1.07 9.99 -3.13
CA ILE A 15 2.28 9.18 -3.16
C ILE A 15 2.34 8.42 -4.48
N TYR A 16 3.50 8.44 -5.10
CA TYR A 16 3.76 7.72 -6.35
C TYR A 16 5.11 7.04 -6.29
N ASN A 17 5.17 5.82 -6.84
CA ASN A 17 6.42 5.10 -7.05
C ASN A 17 6.37 4.37 -8.39
N ARG A 18 7.51 4.31 -9.08
CA ARG A 18 7.68 3.68 -10.39
C ARG A 18 8.84 2.69 -10.35
N GLY A 19 8.69 1.57 -11.03
CA GLY A 19 9.75 0.60 -11.25
C GLY A 19 10.99 1.25 -11.87
N ASN A 20 12.16 0.88 -11.35
CA ASN A 20 13.44 1.38 -11.86
C ASN A 20 13.57 1.04 -13.35
N ASP A 21 14.04 2.02 -14.12
CA ASP A 21 14.12 1.92 -15.59
C ASP A 21 12.76 1.63 -16.26
N LYS A 22 11.67 2.12 -15.64
CA LYS A 22 10.28 1.95 -16.09
C LYS A 22 9.83 0.49 -16.25
N ARG A 23 10.56 -0.46 -15.67
CA ARG A 23 10.28 -1.90 -15.74
C ARG A 23 8.95 -2.25 -15.10
N VAL A 24 8.29 -3.27 -15.66
CA VAL A 24 7.05 -3.82 -15.13
C VAL A 24 7.29 -4.34 -13.70
N THR A 25 6.53 -3.80 -12.76
CA THR A 25 6.52 -4.16 -11.34
C THR A 25 5.49 -5.25 -11.06
N PHE A 26 4.32 -5.17 -11.69
CA PHE A 26 3.25 -6.16 -11.55
C PHE A 26 3.15 -6.96 -12.86
N GLN A 27 3.72 -8.16 -12.87
CA GLN A 27 3.81 -9.01 -14.07
C GLN A 27 2.53 -9.82 -14.28
N ASN A 28 1.84 -10.13 -13.19
CA ASN A 28 0.63 -10.95 -13.21
C ASN A 28 -0.33 -10.55 -12.09
N LYS A 29 -1.56 -11.08 -12.10
CA LYS A 29 -2.59 -10.81 -11.10
C LYS A 29 -2.14 -11.07 -9.66
N THR A 30 -1.31 -12.09 -9.42
CA THR A 30 -0.80 -12.41 -8.09
C THR A 30 0.05 -11.27 -7.52
N ASP A 31 0.80 -10.55 -8.35
CA ASP A 31 1.58 -9.39 -7.90
C ASP A 31 0.67 -8.24 -7.46
N TYR A 32 -0.41 -7.99 -8.22
CA TYR A 32 -1.44 -6.99 -7.84
C TYR A 32 -2.14 -7.38 -6.54
N ASP A 33 -2.59 -8.63 -6.43
CA ASP A 33 -3.26 -9.14 -5.23
C ASP A 33 -2.33 -9.05 -4.01
N ARG A 34 -1.05 -9.41 -4.17
CA ARG A 34 -0.02 -9.29 -3.14
C ARG A 34 0.18 -7.85 -2.70
N PHE A 35 0.21 -6.90 -3.62
CA PHE A 35 0.35 -5.48 -3.31
C PHE A 35 -0.84 -4.97 -2.50
N ILE A 36 -2.07 -5.30 -2.90
CA ILE A 36 -3.29 -4.91 -2.19
C ILE A 36 -3.30 -5.52 -0.77
N ALA A 37 -2.91 -6.79 -0.64
CA ALA A 37 -2.80 -7.45 0.66
C ALA A 37 -1.79 -6.74 1.58
N LEU A 38 -0.60 -6.39 1.06
CA LEU A 38 0.40 -5.65 1.83
C LEU A 38 -0.10 -4.24 2.19
N LEU A 39 -0.71 -3.52 1.24
CA LEU A 39 -1.28 -2.19 1.48
C LEU A 39 -2.34 -2.23 2.60
N TYR A 40 -3.16 -3.27 2.65
CA TYR A 40 -4.17 -3.47 3.68
C TYR A 40 -3.56 -3.87 5.03
N LEU A 41 -2.72 -4.92 5.07
CA LEU A 41 -2.23 -5.54 6.31
C LEU A 41 -1.15 -4.70 6.99
N CYS A 42 -0.25 -4.10 6.21
CA CYS A 42 0.85 -3.31 6.75
C CYS A 42 0.44 -1.89 7.14
N ASN A 43 -0.75 -1.43 6.73
CA ASN A 43 -1.34 -0.20 7.26
C ASN A 43 -2.00 -0.46 8.62
N SER A 44 -1.17 -0.74 9.62
CA SER A 44 -1.59 -1.13 10.97
C SER A 44 -0.56 -0.72 12.00
N VAL A 45 -1.01 -0.31 13.19
CA VAL A 45 -0.14 -0.14 14.37
C VAL A 45 0.40 -1.48 14.90
N LYS A 46 -0.19 -2.62 14.49
CA LYS A 46 0.26 -3.96 14.86
C LYS A 46 1.27 -4.49 13.85
N ASN A 47 2.21 -5.30 14.33
CA ASN A 47 3.14 -6.01 13.46
C ASN A 47 2.47 -7.24 12.84
N ILE A 48 1.84 -7.06 11.68
CA ILE A 48 1.20 -8.13 10.91
C ILE A 48 2.08 -8.47 9.71
N ARG A 49 2.47 -9.74 9.59
CA ARG A 49 3.30 -10.20 8.46
C ARG A 49 2.45 -11.02 7.51
N LEU A 50 2.52 -10.68 6.22
CA LEU A 50 1.85 -11.46 5.17
C LEU A 50 2.37 -12.92 5.14
N SER A 51 3.62 -13.17 5.55
CA SER A 51 4.20 -14.52 5.64
C SER A 51 3.46 -15.44 6.60
N ASP A 52 2.72 -14.90 7.57
CA ASP A 52 1.96 -15.67 8.55
C ASP A 52 0.68 -16.26 7.94
N TYR A 53 0.33 -15.85 6.72
CA TYR A 53 -0.86 -16.25 5.98
C TYR A 53 -0.51 -16.86 4.61
N PRO A 54 0.25 -17.97 4.57
CA PRO A 54 0.65 -18.58 3.30
C PRO A 54 -0.57 -19.13 2.54
N LYS A 55 -0.60 -18.91 1.22
CA LYS A 55 -1.63 -19.44 0.31
C LYS A 55 -3.07 -18.97 0.62
N VAL A 56 -3.24 -17.92 1.42
CA VAL A 56 -4.55 -17.31 1.67
C VAL A 56 -4.93 -16.40 0.50
N LYS A 57 -6.19 -16.49 0.05
CA LYS A 57 -6.71 -15.62 -1.01
C LYS A 57 -6.88 -14.18 -0.52
N LEU A 58 -6.78 -13.23 -1.45
CA LEU A 58 -6.86 -11.80 -1.14
C LEU A 58 -8.10 -11.43 -0.32
N GLU A 59 -9.27 -11.95 -0.68
CA GLU A 59 -10.54 -11.60 -0.02
C GLU A 59 -10.48 -11.94 1.48
N LYS A 60 -9.86 -13.08 1.82
CA LYS A 60 -9.67 -13.51 3.21
C LYS A 60 -8.60 -12.72 3.96
N LEU A 61 -7.60 -12.21 3.25
CA LEU A 61 -6.59 -11.32 3.84
C LEU A 61 -7.20 -9.96 4.20
N LEU A 62 -8.13 -9.46 3.38
CA LEU A 62 -8.84 -8.20 3.62
C LEU A 62 -9.84 -8.30 4.80
N ASP A 63 -10.24 -9.51 5.18
CA ASP A 63 -11.08 -9.75 6.37
C ASP A 63 -10.28 -9.73 7.69
N ILE A 64 -8.94 -9.74 7.64
CA ILE A 64 -8.10 -9.78 8.85
C ILE A 64 -8.27 -8.47 9.63
N LYS A 65 -8.53 -8.58 10.93
CA LYS A 65 -8.62 -7.44 11.84
C LYS A 65 -7.24 -6.82 12.08
N ARG A 66 -6.93 -5.78 11.32
CA ARG A 66 -5.67 -5.04 11.43
C ARG A 66 -5.65 -3.99 12.55
N GLY A 67 -6.77 -3.70 13.21
CA GLY A 67 -6.84 -2.65 14.24
C GLY A 67 -6.73 -1.24 13.63
N GLU A 68 -6.14 -0.32 14.40
CA GLU A 68 -5.94 1.07 13.96
C GLU A 68 -4.93 1.15 12.81
N THR A 69 -5.27 1.95 11.80
CA THR A 69 -4.44 2.23 10.63
C THR A 69 -3.43 3.33 10.95
N ILE A 70 -2.25 3.26 10.34
CA ILE A 70 -1.23 4.31 10.45
C ILE A 70 -1.68 5.56 9.69
N VAL A 71 -2.28 5.38 8.51
CA VAL A 71 -2.83 6.47 7.68
C VAL A 71 -4.18 6.09 7.10
N ASP A 72 -4.96 7.08 6.67
CA ASP A 72 -6.12 6.82 5.82
C ASP A 72 -5.69 6.68 4.36
N ILE A 73 -6.28 5.71 3.65
CA ILE A 73 -6.09 5.52 2.22
C ILE A 73 -7.43 5.82 1.54
N GLY A 74 -7.51 6.97 0.87
CA GLY A 74 -8.73 7.42 0.18
C GLY A 74 -8.87 6.84 -1.22
N ALA A 75 -7.76 6.66 -1.94
CA ALA A 75 -7.76 6.08 -3.27
C ALA A 75 -6.42 5.41 -3.62
N TYR A 76 -6.45 4.46 -4.55
CA TYR A 76 -5.24 3.88 -5.15
C TYR A 76 -5.44 3.57 -6.63
N CYS A 77 -4.34 3.55 -7.38
CA CYS A 77 -4.29 3.09 -8.77
C CYS A 77 -3.01 2.26 -8.98
N LEU A 78 -3.15 1.06 -9.55
CA LEU A 78 -2.04 0.13 -9.81
C LEU A 78 -1.87 -0.03 -11.33
N MET A 79 -0.77 0.48 -11.85
CA MET A 79 -0.37 0.37 -13.26
C MET A 79 0.79 -0.61 -13.37
N PRO A 80 1.02 -1.28 -14.52
CA PRO A 80 2.03 -2.34 -14.62
C PRO A 80 3.43 -1.98 -14.10
N ASN A 81 3.88 -0.74 -14.25
CA ASN A 81 5.20 -0.28 -13.82
C ASN A 81 5.19 0.82 -12.74
N HIS A 82 4.03 1.19 -12.19
CA HIS A 82 3.94 2.21 -11.14
C HIS A 82 2.63 2.15 -10.38
N PHE A 83 2.55 2.83 -9.24
CA PHE A 83 1.30 3.00 -8.52
C PHE A 83 1.15 4.42 -8.00
N HIS A 84 -0.09 4.79 -7.73
CA HIS A 84 -0.48 6.05 -7.10
C HIS A 84 -1.34 5.74 -5.88
N LEU A 85 -1.07 6.42 -4.76
CA LEU A 85 -1.88 6.37 -3.54
C LEU A 85 -2.27 7.79 -3.17
N LEU A 86 -3.54 7.98 -2.81
CA LEU A 86 -4.00 9.17 -2.11
C LEU A 86 -4.16 8.81 -0.64
N ILE A 87 -3.31 9.36 0.20
CA ILE A 87 -3.32 9.13 1.64
C ILE A 87 -3.67 10.41 2.39
N HIS A 88 -4.23 10.25 3.58
CA HIS A 88 -4.51 11.33 4.52
C HIS A 88 -3.78 11.06 5.83
N GLU A 89 -3.05 12.06 6.31
CA GLU A 89 -2.36 12.04 7.60
C GLU A 89 -3.38 12.30 8.73
N LYS A 90 -3.45 11.39 9.69
CA LYS A 90 -4.36 11.45 10.84
C LYS A 90 -3.72 12.17 12.03
#